data_AF-A0A166BBD5-F1
#
_entry.id   AF-A0A166BBD5-F1
#
_cell.length_a   1.000
_cell.length_b   1.000
_cell.length_c   1.000
_cell.angle_alpha   90.00
_cell.angle_beta   90.00
_cell.angle_gamma   90.00
#
_symmetry.space_group_name_H-M   'P 1'
#
loop_
_entity.id
_entity.type
_entity.pdbx_description
1 polymer ?
#
loop_
_entity_poly.entity_id
_entity_poly.type
_entity_poly.pdbx_seq_one_letter_code
_entity_poly.pdbx_strand_id
1 'polypeptide(L)'
;MSYSSSICAHGLCSHSLPYLDCAKRNVARIIHSENPEATDIDITVNASIASHLAWDIPDAPEQSAIPGVPVYRCLQYGVVLRGVVCTLLGHDALHAVYLGALTYITGRTSRIHLPYRLLLLRVPATSRSPSQDCPWVSPETGLCDCNDLTTDIASQVLRATRFVLAGAADSMTTTAQRFIPPVASFLNNVDPPAQFVNTFSEVPGTRLLVGADPSVGCPPRPASTRLPFGPQCKLPPVELVCCCPRPRLGAAGMLGDDVQPPLAYEPQELDEEEEDDEKDT
;
A
#
# COMPACT_ATOMS: atom_id res chain seq x y z
N MET A 1 8.45 -23.95 -23.43
CA MET A 1 8.95 -24.09 -22.05
C MET A 1 9.55 -22.76 -21.65
N SER A 2 8.81 -21.92 -20.93
CA SER A 2 9.30 -20.61 -20.51
C SER A 2 10.17 -20.77 -19.26
N TYR A 3 11.43 -20.39 -19.35
CA TYR A 3 12.30 -20.25 -18.20
C TYR A 3 11.75 -19.09 -17.34
N SER A 4 11.13 -19.42 -16.20
CA SER A 4 10.85 -18.46 -15.14
C SER A 4 12.19 -18.15 -14.46
N SER A 5 12.79 -17.02 -14.79
CA SER A 5 14.00 -16.54 -14.14
C SER A 5 13.67 -16.14 -12.70
N SER A 6 13.83 -17.09 -11.77
CA SER A 6 13.72 -16.81 -10.33
C SER A 6 14.83 -15.83 -9.94
N ILE A 7 14.49 -14.62 -9.51
CA ILE A 7 15.49 -13.77 -8.85
C ILE A 7 15.41 -14.01 -7.34
N CYS A 8 15.99 -15.13 -6.93
CA CYS A 8 16.79 -15.18 -5.72
C CYS A 8 18.18 -14.62 -6.06
N ALA A 9 18.35 -13.30 -5.97
CA ALA A 9 19.67 -12.69 -5.99
C ALA A 9 19.82 -11.81 -4.75
N HIS A 10 20.10 -12.43 -3.61
CA HIS A 10 20.94 -11.78 -2.61
C HIS A 10 22.26 -11.45 -3.34
N GLY A 11 22.52 -10.18 -3.64
CA GLY A 11 23.87 -9.75 -4.07
C GLY A 11 24.09 -9.18 -5.48
N LEU A 12 23.12 -8.54 -6.14
CA LEU A 12 23.45 -7.66 -7.30
C LEU A 12 23.75 -6.21 -6.90
N CYS A 13 23.68 -5.90 -5.61
CA CYS A 13 24.05 -4.62 -5.04
C CYS A 13 24.72 -4.87 -3.69
N SER A 14 25.85 -4.22 -3.43
CA SER A 14 26.57 -4.27 -2.16
C SER A 14 25.91 -3.43 -1.06
N HIS A 15 24.84 -2.68 -1.37
CA HIS A 15 24.07 -1.96 -0.37
C HIS A 15 23.20 -2.95 0.41
N SER A 16 23.52 -3.16 1.68
CA SER A 16 22.68 -3.92 2.58
C SER A 16 21.36 -3.16 2.76
N LEU A 17 20.33 -3.51 2.01
CA LEU A 17 18.99 -3.00 2.30
C LEU A 17 18.50 -3.74 3.56
N PRO A 18 18.42 -3.09 4.73
CA PRO A 18 18.16 -3.74 6.02
C PRO A 18 16.67 -4.09 6.20
N TYR A 19 15.89 -4.09 5.12
CA TYR A 19 14.47 -4.37 5.16
C TYR A 19 14.25 -5.86 5.32
N LEU A 20 13.24 -6.29 6.07
CA LEU A 20 12.83 -7.70 6.14
C LEU A 20 11.59 -7.97 5.29
N ASP A 21 10.76 -6.95 5.09
CA ASP A 21 9.53 -7.03 4.29
C ASP A 21 9.81 -6.96 2.77
N CYS A 22 9.13 -7.83 2.02
CA CYS A 22 9.33 -8.00 0.59
C CYS A 22 8.90 -6.77 -0.22
N ALA A 23 7.85 -6.06 0.18
CA ALA A 23 7.41 -4.87 -0.52
C ALA A 23 8.44 -3.74 -0.36
N LYS A 24 8.94 -3.50 0.86
CA LYS A 24 10.01 -2.52 1.13
C LYS A 24 11.25 -2.80 0.28
N ARG A 25 11.73 -4.05 0.30
CA ARG A 25 12.91 -4.47 -0.45
C ARG A 25 12.74 -4.22 -1.94
N ASN A 26 11.60 -4.61 -2.51
CA ASN A 26 11.39 -4.51 -3.95
C ASN A 26 11.16 -3.06 -4.42
N VAL A 27 10.49 -2.22 -3.63
CA VAL A 27 10.41 -0.78 -3.93
C VAL A 27 11.80 -0.15 -3.91
N ALA A 28 12.59 -0.37 -2.86
CA ALA A 28 13.94 0.18 -2.77
C ALA A 28 14.82 -0.28 -3.95
N ARG A 29 14.74 -1.56 -4.32
CA ARG A 29 15.47 -2.12 -5.47
C ARG A 29 15.04 -1.49 -6.79
N ILE A 30 13.75 -1.29 -7.01
CA ILE A 30 13.24 -0.65 -8.24
C ILE A 30 13.75 0.79 -8.33
N ILE A 31 13.61 1.58 -7.25
CA ILE A 31 14.06 2.98 -7.24
C ILE A 31 15.56 3.05 -7.52
N HIS A 32 16.37 2.32 -6.76
CA HIS A 32 17.83 2.32 -6.92
C HIS A 32 18.28 1.82 -8.30
N SER A 33 17.57 0.85 -8.89
CA SER A 33 17.89 0.31 -10.22
C SER A 33 17.53 1.28 -11.34
N GLU A 34 16.36 1.89 -11.27
CA GLU A 34 15.78 2.65 -12.37
C GLU A 34 16.00 4.16 -12.23
N ASN A 35 16.29 4.66 -11.04
CA ASN A 35 16.53 6.07 -10.70
C ASN A 35 17.78 6.14 -9.79
N PRO A 36 18.98 5.85 -10.33
CA PRO A 36 20.22 5.83 -9.55
C PRO A 36 20.60 7.19 -8.91
N GLU A 37 19.96 8.27 -9.34
CA GLU A 37 20.06 9.62 -8.78
C GLU A 37 19.23 9.83 -7.50
N ALA A 38 18.32 8.91 -7.17
CA ALA A 38 17.49 9.03 -5.97
C ALA A 38 18.35 8.97 -4.70
N THR A 39 18.07 9.84 -3.72
CA THR A 39 18.81 9.85 -2.46
C THR A 39 18.45 8.63 -1.61
N ASP A 40 19.35 8.23 -0.70
CA ASP A 40 19.06 7.15 0.27
C ASP A 40 17.84 7.47 1.14
N ILE A 41 17.62 8.76 1.42
CA ILE A 41 16.45 9.26 2.16
C ILE A 41 15.18 8.96 1.36
N ASP A 42 15.13 9.34 0.08
CA ASP A 42 13.98 9.12 -0.77
C ASP A 42 13.67 7.64 -0.96
N ILE A 43 14.70 6.82 -1.15
CA ILE A 43 14.58 5.36 -1.22
C ILE A 43 13.97 4.82 0.08
N THR A 44 14.45 5.28 1.24
CA THR A 44 13.98 4.84 2.55
C THR A 44 12.54 5.26 2.81
N VAL A 45 12.17 6.49 2.48
CA VAL A 45 10.80 7.00 2.61
C VAL A 45 9.84 6.19 1.75
N ASN A 46 10.12 6.01 0.46
CA ASN A 46 9.26 5.26 -0.44
C ASN A 46 9.17 3.77 -0.05
N ALA A 47 10.28 3.17 0.38
CA ALA A 47 10.28 1.83 0.94
C ALA A 47 9.43 1.75 2.21
N SER A 48 9.45 2.77 3.06
CA SER A 48 8.63 2.84 4.27
C SER A 48 7.13 2.91 3.96
N ILE A 49 6.74 3.78 3.03
CA ILE A 49 5.35 3.86 2.55
C ILE A 49 4.87 2.51 2.00
N ALA A 50 5.74 1.77 1.31
CA ALA A 50 5.41 0.43 0.81
C ALA A 50 5.15 -0.62 1.91
N SER A 51 5.62 -0.39 3.14
CA SER A 51 5.30 -1.25 4.29
C SER A 51 3.96 -0.94 4.95
N HIS A 52 3.28 0.13 4.57
CA HIS A 52 1.98 0.47 5.12
C HIS A 52 1.01 -0.67 4.81
N LEU A 53 0.53 -1.33 5.87
CA LEU A 53 -0.41 -2.43 5.78
C LEU A 53 -1.81 -1.94 5.45
N ALA A 54 -2.13 -0.73 5.88
CA ALA A 54 -3.47 -0.18 5.78
C ALA A 54 -3.45 1.09 4.92
N TRP A 55 -4.24 1.08 3.86
CA TRP A 55 -4.33 2.16 2.89
C TRP A 55 -5.69 2.84 3.01
N ASP A 56 -5.65 4.16 3.11
CA ASP A 56 -6.85 4.97 2.99
C ASP A 56 -7.08 5.41 1.54
N ILE A 57 -8.33 5.41 1.12
CA ILE A 57 -8.77 5.80 -0.22
C ILE A 57 -9.98 6.75 -0.08
N PRO A 58 -9.75 8.01 0.34
CA PRO A 58 -10.83 8.94 0.66
C PRO A 58 -11.70 9.28 -0.55
N ASP A 59 -11.12 9.27 -1.75
CA ASP A 59 -11.81 9.62 -3.00
C ASP A 59 -12.34 8.39 -3.76
N ALA A 60 -12.61 7.27 -3.08
CA ALA A 60 -13.15 6.08 -3.72
C ALA A 60 -14.55 6.36 -4.29
N PRO A 61 -14.82 6.10 -5.58
CA PRO A 61 -16.14 6.35 -6.16
C PRO A 61 -17.27 5.61 -5.44
N GLU A 62 -18.48 6.16 -5.46
CA GLU A 62 -19.64 5.54 -4.82
C GLU A 62 -19.89 4.12 -5.34
N GLN A 63 -20.25 3.22 -4.43
CA GLN A 63 -20.59 1.82 -4.72
C GLN A 63 -19.54 1.03 -5.52
N SER A 64 -18.28 1.49 -5.52
CA SER A 64 -17.24 0.96 -6.39
C SER A 64 -16.27 0.00 -5.73
N ALA A 65 -16.26 -0.06 -4.39
CA ALA A 65 -15.49 -1.05 -3.66
C ALA A 65 -16.22 -2.39 -3.73
N ILE A 66 -15.78 -3.30 -4.61
CA ILE A 66 -16.25 -4.69 -4.74
C ILE A 66 -15.06 -5.64 -4.88
N PRO A 67 -15.21 -6.94 -4.57
CA PRO A 67 -14.14 -7.91 -4.69
C PRO A 67 -13.65 -7.99 -6.14
N GLY A 68 -12.35 -8.07 -6.33
CA GLY A 68 -11.73 -8.10 -7.66
C GLY A 68 -11.41 -6.72 -8.23
N VAL A 69 -11.90 -5.62 -7.65
CA VAL A 69 -11.51 -4.28 -8.10
C VAL A 69 -10.02 -4.05 -7.84
N PRO A 70 -9.24 -3.70 -8.88
CA PRO A 70 -7.85 -3.40 -8.69
C PRO A 70 -7.67 -2.12 -7.88
N VAL A 71 -6.68 -2.12 -7.01
CA VAL A 71 -6.25 -0.93 -6.27
C VAL A 71 -4.82 -0.62 -6.63
N TYR A 72 -4.45 0.65 -6.58
CA TYR A 72 -3.06 1.04 -6.75
C TYR A 72 -2.70 2.23 -5.88
N ARG A 73 -1.40 2.35 -5.64
CA ARG A 73 -0.79 3.48 -4.95
C ARG A 73 0.46 3.86 -5.73
N CYS A 74 0.46 5.06 -6.31
CA CYS A 74 1.67 5.60 -6.91
C CYS A 74 2.59 6.13 -5.82
N LEU A 75 3.86 5.79 -5.92
CA LEU A 75 4.95 6.35 -5.14
C LEU A 75 5.76 7.31 -6.02
N GLN A 76 6.78 7.95 -5.46
CA GLN A 76 7.72 8.73 -6.25
C GLN A 76 8.52 7.82 -7.20
N TYR A 77 9.27 8.44 -8.11
CA TYR A 77 10.14 7.75 -9.08
C TYR A 77 9.42 6.77 -10.02
N GLY A 78 8.10 6.96 -10.18
CA GLY A 78 7.27 6.14 -11.07
C GLY A 78 7.04 4.71 -10.56
N VAL A 79 7.27 4.44 -9.28
CA VAL A 79 6.96 3.14 -8.67
C VAL A 79 5.47 3.08 -8.35
N VAL A 80 4.81 1.98 -8.70
CA VAL A 80 3.40 1.76 -8.39
C VAL A 80 3.20 0.44 -7.67
N LEU A 81 2.58 0.51 -6.49
CA LEU A 81 2.11 -0.65 -5.74
C LEU A 81 0.73 -1.03 -6.26
N ARG A 82 0.52 -2.31 -6.57
CA ARG A 82 -0.72 -2.81 -7.17
C ARG A 82 -1.31 -3.90 -6.32
N GLY A 83 -2.61 -3.81 -6.08
CA GLY A 83 -3.35 -4.75 -5.27
C GLY A 83 -4.77 -4.98 -5.79
N VAL A 84 -5.56 -5.66 -4.99
CA VAL A 84 -6.96 -5.97 -5.30
C VAL A 84 -7.80 -5.99 -4.03
N VAL A 85 -9.04 -5.51 -4.12
CA VAL A 85 -10.05 -5.66 -3.07
C VAL A 85 -10.48 -7.12 -3.00
N CYS A 86 -10.54 -7.72 -1.81
CA CYS A 86 -10.92 -9.13 -1.64
C CYS A 86 -12.25 -9.29 -0.90
N THR A 87 -12.36 -8.79 0.32
CA THR A 87 -13.53 -9.10 1.16
C THR A 87 -13.84 -7.95 2.09
N LEU A 88 -15.12 -7.60 2.23
CA LEU A 88 -15.57 -6.63 3.22
C LEU A 88 -15.33 -7.21 4.61
N LEU A 89 -14.57 -6.49 5.44
CA LEU A 89 -14.28 -6.91 6.79
C LEU A 89 -15.31 -6.34 7.77
N GLY A 90 -15.71 -5.08 7.58
CA GLY A 90 -16.72 -4.40 8.41
C GLY A 90 -16.86 -2.94 7.99
N HIS A 91 -17.81 -2.23 8.59
CA HIS A 91 -18.00 -0.80 8.35
C HIS A 91 -18.48 -0.09 9.62
N ASP A 92 -18.41 1.23 9.63
CA ASP A 92 -19.15 2.11 10.53
C ASP A 92 -19.99 3.10 9.70
N ALA A 93 -20.44 4.19 10.32
CA ALA A 93 -21.22 5.23 9.62
C ALA A 93 -20.40 6.03 8.59
N LEU A 94 -19.07 6.06 8.72
CA LEU A 94 -18.19 6.90 7.92
C LEU A 94 -17.35 6.10 6.93
N HIS A 95 -16.90 4.91 7.32
CA HIS A 95 -15.94 4.12 6.56
C HIS A 95 -16.36 2.66 6.43
N ALA A 96 -15.94 2.04 5.33
CA ALA A 96 -15.91 0.60 5.17
C ALA A 96 -14.45 0.12 5.07
N VAL A 97 -14.15 -1.00 5.72
CA VAL A 97 -12.82 -1.61 5.75
C VAL A 97 -12.84 -2.96 5.07
N TYR A 98 -11.92 -3.16 4.14
CA TYR A 98 -11.78 -4.38 3.36
C TYR A 98 -10.44 -5.06 3.62
N LEU A 99 -10.46 -6.38 3.57
CA LEU A 99 -9.28 -7.17 3.27
C LEU A 99 -8.99 -7.07 1.78
N GLY A 100 -7.73 -6.85 1.45
CA GLY A 100 -7.19 -6.85 0.11
C GLY A 100 -5.86 -7.60 0.04
N ALA A 101 -5.33 -7.70 -1.16
CA ALA A 101 -4.02 -8.28 -1.40
C ALA A 101 -3.17 -7.34 -2.25
N LEU A 102 -1.95 -7.04 -1.79
CA LEU A 102 -0.91 -6.47 -2.62
C LEU A 102 -0.32 -7.60 -3.49
N THR A 103 -0.34 -7.41 -4.81
CA THR A 103 -0.07 -8.49 -5.78
C THR A 103 1.23 -8.29 -6.53
N TYR A 104 1.57 -7.06 -6.91
CA TYR A 104 2.81 -6.77 -7.62
C TYR A 104 3.22 -5.30 -7.47
N ILE A 105 4.48 -5.02 -7.81
CA ILE A 105 5.07 -3.68 -7.83
C ILE A 105 5.58 -3.44 -9.26
N THR A 106 5.26 -2.29 -9.84
CA THR A 106 5.79 -1.90 -11.16
C THR A 106 6.73 -0.72 -11.03
N GLY A 107 7.90 -0.82 -11.66
CA GLY A 107 8.72 0.33 -12.06
C GLY A 107 8.39 0.78 -13.48
N ARG A 108 9.31 1.53 -14.09
CA ARG A 108 9.30 1.95 -15.50
C ARG A 108 9.44 0.78 -16.45
N THR A 109 10.32 -0.16 -16.11
CA THR A 109 10.70 -1.25 -17.03
C THR A 109 10.53 -2.63 -16.43
N SER A 110 10.48 -2.71 -15.10
CA SER A 110 10.40 -3.96 -14.37
C SER A 110 9.05 -4.10 -13.67
N ARG A 111 8.57 -5.34 -13.56
CA ARG A 111 7.40 -5.69 -12.75
C ARG A 111 7.77 -6.82 -11.83
N ILE A 112 7.57 -6.66 -10.54
CA ILE A 112 7.88 -7.67 -9.53
C ILE A 112 6.58 -8.16 -8.91
N HIS A 113 6.21 -9.41 -9.21
CA HIS A 113 5.11 -10.13 -8.58
C HIS A 113 5.48 -10.51 -7.16
N LEU A 114 4.60 -10.22 -6.22
CA LEU A 114 4.71 -10.64 -4.83
C LEU A 114 3.85 -11.89 -4.64
N PRO A 115 4.22 -12.80 -3.73
CA PRO A 115 3.20 -13.59 -3.05
C PRO A 115 2.13 -12.62 -2.53
N TYR A 116 0.85 -12.94 -2.76
CA TYR A 116 -0.24 -12.03 -2.37
C TYR A 116 -0.06 -11.67 -0.91
N ARG A 117 0.22 -10.40 -0.63
CA ARG A 117 0.54 -9.90 0.71
C ARG A 117 -0.69 -9.21 1.28
N LEU A 118 -0.98 -9.45 2.55
CA LEU A 118 -2.09 -8.80 3.24
C LEU A 118 -2.07 -7.28 3.03
N LEU A 119 -3.24 -6.73 2.73
CA LEU A 119 -3.52 -5.30 2.64
C LEU A 119 -4.86 -5.01 3.32
N LEU A 120 -4.94 -3.94 4.09
CA LEU A 120 -6.20 -3.39 4.60
C LEU A 120 -6.54 -2.14 3.77
N LEU A 121 -7.80 -2.01 3.39
CA LEU A 121 -8.28 -0.88 2.59
C LEU A 121 -9.41 -0.20 3.35
N ARG A 122 -9.29 1.11 3.57
CA ARG A 122 -10.37 1.96 4.09
C ARG A 122 -10.89 2.83 2.95
N VAL A 123 -12.21 2.87 2.81
CA VAL A 123 -12.94 3.71 1.86
C VAL A 123 -14.09 4.39 2.58
N PRO A 124 -14.64 5.49 2.07
CA PRO A 124 -15.90 6.03 2.55
C PRO A 124 -17.02 4.98 2.57
N ALA A 125 -17.93 5.07 3.54
CA ALA A 125 -19.06 4.13 3.65
C ALA A 125 -19.96 4.15 2.40
N THR A 126 -20.05 5.29 1.71
CA THR A 126 -20.79 5.45 0.44
C THR A 126 -20.15 4.68 -0.74
N SER A 127 -18.85 4.40 -0.66
CA SER A 127 -18.11 3.65 -1.67
C SER A 127 -18.35 2.14 -1.58
N ARG A 128 -18.94 1.64 -0.49
CA ARG A 128 -19.35 0.24 -0.36
C ARG A 128 -20.46 -0.08 -1.35
N SER A 129 -20.29 -1.15 -2.12
CA SER A 129 -21.34 -1.60 -3.02
C SER A 129 -22.50 -2.24 -2.24
N PRO A 130 -23.77 -1.94 -2.60
CA PRO A 130 -24.94 -2.59 -2.00
C PRO A 130 -25.02 -4.09 -2.34
N SER A 131 -24.25 -4.56 -3.34
CA SER A 131 -24.16 -5.97 -3.70
C SER A 131 -23.32 -6.82 -2.73
N GLN A 132 -22.67 -6.18 -1.74
CA GLN A 132 -21.86 -6.88 -0.75
C GLN A 132 -22.57 -6.96 0.58
N ASP A 133 -22.90 -8.17 0.99
CA ASP A 133 -23.42 -8.46 2.32
C ASP A 133 -22.35 -8.14 3.38
N CYS A 134 -22.78 -7.47 4.46
CA CYS A 134 -21.90 -7.27 5.60
C CYS A 134 -21.77 -8.60 6.36
N PRO A 135 -20.54 -9.06 6.69
CA PRO A 135 -20.35 -10.31 7.44
C PRO A 135 -20.91 -10.27 8.86
N TRP A 136 -21.32 -9.08 9.32
CA TRP A 136 -21.88 -8.84 10.64
C TRP A 136 -23.40 -8.65 10.62
N VAL A 137 -24.08 -9.04 9.54
CA VAL A 137 -25.53 -9.12 9.55
C VAL A 137 -25.96 -10.25 10.46
N SER A 138 -26.74 -9.92 11.50
CA SER A 138 -27.35 -10.93 12.37
C SER A 138 -28.33 -11.80 11.56
N PRO A 139 -28.15 -13.13 11.54
CA PRO A 139 -29.08 -14.03 10.84
C PRO A 139 -30.50 -13.97 11.39
N GLU A 140 -30.66 -13.60 12.67
CA GLU A 140 -31.95 -13.59 13.36
C GLU A 140 -32.76 -12.34 13.05
N THR A 141 -32.10 -11.18 12.97
CA THR A 141 -32.76 -9.89 12.76
C THR A 141 -32.63 -9.36 11.35
N GLY A 142 -31.68 -9.87 10.56
CA GLY A 142 -31.29 -9.30 9.27
C GLY A 142 -30.66 -7.91 9.38
N LEU A 143 -30.38 -7.42 10.59
CA LEU A 143 -29.77 -6.13 10.84
C LEU A 143 -28.27 -6.25 10.91
N CYS A 144 -27.58 -5.21 10.45
CA CYS A 144 -26.13 -5.14 10.50
C CYS A 144 -25.65 -4.73 11.90
N ASP A 145 -24.98 -5.64 12.62
CA ASP A 145 -24.38 -5.38 13.93
C ASP A 145 -23.28 -4.31 13.87
N CYS A 146 -22.79 -3.97 12.67
CA CYS A 146 -21.82 -2.88 12.49
C CYS A 146 -22.38 -1.51 12.87
N ASN A 147 -23.70 -1.32 12.79
CA ASN A 147 -24.30 -0.04 13.17
C ASN A 147 -24.21 0.22 14.69
N ASP A 148 -24.09 -0.84 15.49
CA ASP A 148 -23.88 -0.77 16.94
C ASP A 148 -22.40 -0.61 17.31
N LEU A 149 -21.50 -0.77 16.33
CA LEU A 149 -20.09 -0.46 16.50
C LEU A 149 -19.94 1.07 16.41
N THR A 150 -19.73 1.70 17.56
CA THR A 150 -19.38 3.12 17.68
C THR A 150 -18.32 3.52 16.66
N THR A 151 -18.30 4.79 16.25
CA THR A 151 -17.27 5.44 15.41
C THR A 151 -15.89 4.87 15.72
N ASP A 152 -15.15 4.40 14.70
CA ASP A 152 -13.77 3.86 14.74
C ASP A 152 -13.61 2.35 14.44
N ILE A 153 -14.30 1.84 13.42
CA ILE A 153 -14.10 0.45 12.95
C ILE A 153 -12.65 0.19 12.51
N ALA A 154 -12.01 1.23 11.96
CA ALA A 154 -10.65 1.20 11.45
C ALA A 154 -9.65 0.80 12.55
N SER A 155 -9.70 1.43 13.73
CA SER A 155 -8.78 1.07 14.82
C SER A 155 -9.07 -0.30 15.41
N GLN A 156 -10.34 -0.75 15.43
CA GLN A 156 -10.66 -2.10 15.89
C GLN A 156 -10.07 -3.17 14.96
N VAL A 157 -10.15 -2.95 13.65
CA VAL A 157 -9.52 -3.81 12.64
C VAL A 157 -8.00 -3.80 12.76
N LEU A 158 -7.38 -2.63 12.96
CA LEU A 158 -5.93 -2.52 13.13
C LEU A 158 -5.46 -3.25 14.40
N ARG A 159 -6.14 -3.08 15.54
CA ARG A 159 -5.86 -3.86 16.77
C ARG A 159 -5.97 -5.36 16.51
N ALA A 160 -7.06 -5.74 15.85
CA ALA A 160 -7.34 -7.04 15.27
C ALA A 160 -6.12 -7.68 14.59
N THR A 161 -5.70 -6.96 13.56
CA THR A 161 -4.67 -7.39 12.63
C THR A 161 -3.30 -7.42 13.31
N ARG A 162 -2.98 -6.44 14.14
CA ARG A 162 -1.73 -6.40 14.90
C ARG A 162 -1.60 -7.58 15.85
N PHE A 163 -2.68 -7.98 16.53
CA PHE A 163 -2.65 -9.17 17.38
C PHE A 163 -2.30 -10.43 16.58
N VAL A 164 -2.90 -10.61 15.41
CA VAL A 164 -2.62 -11.77 14.53
C VAL A 164 -1.19 -11.73 13.97
N LEU A 165 -0.72 -10.56 13.53
CA LEU A 165 0.58 -10.41 12.85
C LEU A 165 1.77 -10.40 13.81
N ALA A 166 1.67 -9.68 14.92
CA ALA A 166 2.78 -9.41 15.85
C ALA A 166 2.61 -10.08 17.22
N GLY A 167 1.48 -10.74 17.50
CA GLY A 167 1.20 -11.32 18.81
C GLY A 167 1.03 -10.29 19.92
N ALA A 168 0.83 -9.01 19.58
CA ALA A 168 0.72 -7.92 20.54
C ALA A 168 -0.59 -8.02 21.33
N ALA A 169 -0.49 -8.30 22.63
CA ALA A 169 -1.61 -8.49 23.56
C ALA A 169 -2.05 -7.18 24.24
N ASP A 170 -2.11 -6.08 23.50
CA ASP A 170 -2.73 -4.84 23.98
C ASP A 170 -4.17 -5.10 24.48
N SER A 171 -4.73 -4.12 25.21
CA SER A 171 -6.13 -4.16 25.63
C SER A 171 -7.06 -4.34 24.42
N MET A 172 -7.53 -5.59 24.28
CA MET A 172 -8.41 -6.01 23.19
C MET A 172 -9.85 -5.75 23.60
N THR A 173 -10.57 -4.98 22.79
CA THR A 173 -12.02 -4.80 22.97
C THR A 173 -12.75 -6.04 22.46
N THR A 174 -13.97 -6.27 22.94
CA THR A 174 -14.85 -7.32 22.41
C THR A 174 -15.07 -7.16 20.90
N THR A 175 -15.19 -5.91 20.43
CA THR A 175 -15.32 -5.59 19.00
C THR A 175 -14.08 -6.01 18.20
N ALA A 176 -12.89 -5.65 18.67
CA ALA A 176 -11.65 -6.03 18.00
C ALA A 176 -11.48 -7.55 17.95
N GLN A 177 -11.84 -8.29 19.01
CA GLN A 177 -11.77 -9.76 19.03
C GLN A 177 -12.58 -10.40 17.89
N ARG A 178 -13.72 -9.82 17.51
CA ARG A 178 -14.53 -10.33 16.39
C ARG A 178 -13.75 -10.32 15.07
N PHE A 179 -12.81 -9.40 14.87
CA PHE A 179 -12.00 -9.33 13.65
C PHE A 179 -10.84 -10.33 13.59
N ILE A 180 -10.48 -10.98 14.70
CA ILE A 180 -9.36 -11.93 14.74
C ILE A 180 -9.58 -13.13 13.80
N PRO A 181 -10.71 -13.89 13.89
CA PRO A 181 -10.93 -15.04 13.02
C PRO A 181 -10.92 -14.72 11.51
N PRO A 182 -11.62 -13.70 10.99
CA PRO A 182 -11.60 -13.43 9.55
C PRO A 182 -10.23 -12.99 9.06
N VAL A 183 -9.47 -12.20 9.83
CA VAL A 183 -8.10 -11.81 9.46
C VAL A 183 -7.17 -13.03 9.43
N ALA A 184 -7.21 -13.87 10.48
CA ALA A 184 -6.41 -15.10 10.55
C ALA A 184 -6.77 -16.08 9.43
N SER A 185 -8.06 -16.23 9.11
CA SER A 185 -8.54 -17.09 8.02
C SER A 185 -8.05 -16.58 6.67
N PHE A 186 -8.12 -15.28 6.42
CA PHE A 186 -7.64 -14.68 5.18
C PHE A 186 -6.13 -14.89 4.98
N LEU A 187 -5.37 -14.77 6.06
CA LEU A 187 -3.94 -15.06 6.09
C LEU A 187 -3.58 -16.52 5.79
N ASN A 188 -4.54 -17.45 5.65
CA ASN A 188 -4.26 -18.78 5.09
C ASN A 188 -3.99 -18.73 3.58
N ASN A 189 -4.57 -17.75 2.88
CA ASN A 189 -4.51 -17.60 1.42
C ASN A 189 -3.53 -16.52 0.95
N VAL A 190 -3.07 -15.66 1.86
CA VAL A 190 -2.13 -14.58 1.58
C VAL A 190 -0.99 -14.59 2.60
N ASP A 191 0.14 -14.00 2.22
CA ASP A 191 1.30 -13.86 3.07
C ASP A 191 1.16 -12.66 4.03
N PRO A 192 1.53 -12.82 5.32
CA PRO A 192 1.65 -11.71 6.24
C PRO A 192 2.85 -10.82 5.85
N PRO A 193 2.81 -9.51 6.16
CA PRO A 193 4.02 -8.68 6.09
C PRO A 193 5.05 -9.12 7.12
N ALA A 194 6.34 -9.04 6.80
CA ALA A 194 7.40 -9.27 7.79
C ALA A 194 7.59 -8.06 8.71
N GLN A 195 7.32 -6.86 8.17
CA GLN A 195 7.33 -5.59 8.88
C GLN A 195 6.17 -4.73 8.38
N PHE A 196 5.51 -4.01 9.28
CA PHE A 196 4.39 -3.14 8.92
C PHE A 196 4.27 -1.91 9.82
N VAL A 197 3.69 -0.85 9.26
CA VAL A 197 3.27 0.35 10.00
C VAL A 197 1.81 0.16 10.41
N ASN A 198 1.48 0.48 11.66
CA ASN A 198 0.18 0.18 12.30
C ASN A 198 -0.81 1.35 12.24
N THR A 199 -0.90 2.03 11.09
CA THR A 199 -1.88 3.11 10.87
C THR A 199 -2.44 3.06 9.45
N PHE A 200 -3.66 3.58 9.28
CA PHE A 200 -4.22 3.85 7.96
C PHE A 200 -3.49 5.01 7.32
N SER A 201 -2.82 4.71 6.21
CA SER A 201 -1.97 5.66 5.53
C SER A 201 -2.74 6.46 4.48
N GLU A 202 -2.79 7.77 4.70
CA GLU A 202 -3.28 8.80 3.78
C GLU A 202 -2.15 9.24 2.84
N VAL A 203 -1.72 8.34 1.96
CA VAL A 203 -0.73 8.69 0.93
C VAL A 203 -1.48 9.10 -0.34
N PRO A 204 -1.20 10.31 -0.87
CA PRO A 204 -1.78 10.79 -2.13
C PRO A 204 -1.56 9.79 -3.27
N GLY A 205 -2.54 9.67 -4.17
CA GLY A 205 -2.45 8.77 -5.33
C GLY A 205 -2.79 7.31 -5.04
N THR A 206 -3.35 7.00 -3.87
CA THR A 206 -4.01 5.71 -3.61
C THR A 206 -5.44 5.73 -4.18
N ARG A 207 -5.80 4.79 -5.07
CA ARG A 207 -7.12 4.79 -5.75
C ARG A 207 -7.64 3.40 -6.08
N LEU A 208 -8.95 3.29 -6.24
CA LEU A 208 -9.63 2.16 -6.90
C LEU A 208 -9.63 2.37 -8.42
N LEU A 209 -9.32 1.32 -9.19
CA LEU A 209 -9.40 1.36 -10.66
C LEU A 209 -10.76 0.85 -11.12
N VAL A 210 -11.69 1.79 -11.27
CA VAL A 210 -13.07 1.52 -11.68
C VAL A 210 -13.24 2.09 -13.09
N GLY A 211 -13.16 1.22 -14.10
CA GLY A 211 -13.34 1.62 -15.51
C GLY A 211 -12.27 2.54 -16.11
N ALA A 212 -11.20 2.86 -15.38
CA ALA A 212 -10.14 3.79 -15.81
C ALA A 212 -8.81 3.09 -16.16
N ASP A 213 -8.06 3.70 -17.09
CA ASP A 213 -6.71 3.28 -17.45
C ASP A 213 -5.75 3.56 -16.28
N PRO A 214 -4.80 2.66 -15.94
CA PRO A 214 -3.98 2.73 -14.73
C PRO A 214 -2.98 3.91 -14.67
N SER A 215 -2.97 4.75 -15.69
CA SER A 215 -2.03 5.85 -15.94
C SER A 215 -2.51 7.21 -15.40
N VAL A 216 -3.82 7.36 -15.13
CA VAL A 216 -4.42 8.63 -14.71
C VAL A 216 -4.15 8.88 -13.22
N GLY A 217 -3.31 9.86 -12.89
CA GLY A 217 -3.13 10.37 -11.53
C GLY A 217 -1.90 9.91 -10.75
N CYS A 218 -0.88 9.32 -11.40
CA CYS A 218 0.43 9.25 -10.76
C CYS A 218 1.10 10.64 -10.75
N PRO A 219 1.86 10.99 -9.70
CA PRO A 219 2.58 12.26 -9.64
C PRO A 219 3.53 12.41 -10.85
N PRO A 220 3.73 13.65 -11.34
CA PRO A 220 4.69 13.91 -12.40
C PRO A 220 6.08 13.43 -11.95
N ARG A 221 6.80 12.87 -12.91
CA ARG A 221 8.10 12.25 -12.65
C ARG A 221 9.13 13.34 -12.31
N PRO A 222 10.00 13.14 -11.32
CA PRO A 222 11.20 13.96 -11.21
C PRO A 222 11.98 13.89 -12.54
N ALA A 223 12.54 15.00 -12.98
CA ALA A 223 13.38 15.03 -14.17
C ALA A 223 14.63 14.18 -13.93
N SER A 224 14.72 13.00 -14.57
CA SER A 224 15.88 12.12 -14.44
C SER A 224 16.91 12.44 -15.52
N THR A 225 18.10 12.89 -15.14
CA THR A 225 19.24 13.00 -16.04
C THR A 225 19.79 11.60 -16.31
N ARG A 226 19.83 11.16 -17.56
CA ARG A 226 20.39 9.83 -17.90
C ARG A 226 21.88 9.82 -17.58
N LEU A 227 22.29 8.99 -16.62
CA LEU A 227 23.71 8.72 -16.39
C LEU A 227 24.31 7.97 -17.60
N PRO A 228 25.58 8.25 -17.97
CA PRO A 228 26.23 7.65 -19.13
C PRO A 228 26.47 6.13 -19.00
N PHE A 229 26.45 5.60 -17.77
CA PHE A 229 26.58 4.17 -17.49
C PHE A 229 25.43 3.70 -16.58
N GLY A 230 24.85 2.53 -16.91
CA GLY A 230 23.78 1.94 -16.09
C GLY A 230 24.30 1.40 -14.75
N PRO A 231 23.50 1.40 -13.69
CA PRO A 231 23.93 0.86 -12.40
C PRO A 231 24.16 -0.65 -12.49
N GLN A 232 25.19 -1.16 -11.80
CA GLN A 232 25.50 -2.60 -11.76
C GLN A 232 24.35 -3.46 -11.20
N CYS A 233 23.46 -2.85 -10.44
CA CYS A 233 22.29 -3.47 -9.83
C CYS A 233 20.99 -3.32 -10.66
N LYS A 234 21.11 -2.96 -11.93
CA LYS A 234 19.96 -2.76 -12.82
C LYS A 234 19.11 -4.03 -12.91
N LEU A 235 17.83 -3.90 -12.59
CA LEU A 235 16.84 -4.94 -12.80
C LEU A 235 16.62 -5.14 -14.31
N PRO A 236 16.48 -6.39 -14.78
CA PRO A 236 16.13 -6.65 -16.16
C PRO A 236 14.73 -6.09 -16.47
N PRO A 237 14.48 -5.61 -17.71
CA PRO A 237 13.19 -5.05 -18.13
C PRO A 237 12.17 -6.17 -18.43
N VAL A 238 11.83 -6.95 -17.40
CA VAL A 238 11.00 -8.15 -17.50
C VAL A 238 10.09 -8.28 -16.27
N GLU A 239 9.20 -9.26 -16.32
CA GLU A 239 8.45 -9.70 -15.16
C GLU A 239 9.31 -10.59 -14.26
N LEU A 240 9.29 -10.30 -12.97
CA LEU A 240 10.08 -10.93 -11.92
C LEU A 240 9.13 -11.45 -10.84
N VAL A 241 9.55 -12.48 -10.11
CA VAL A 241 8.80 -13.02 -8.96
C VAL A 241 9.63 -12.85 -7.70
N CYS A 242 9.02 -12.32 -6.66
CA CYS A 242 9.62 -12.25 -5.33
C CYS A 242 9.60 -13.63 -4.66
N CYS A 243 10.76 -14.07 -4.22
CA CYS A 243 10.95 -15.36 -3.55
C CYS A 243 11.23 -15.20 -2.04
N CYS A 244 10.81 -14.10 -1.42
CA CYS A 244 10.95 -13.94 0.02
C CYS A 244 10.17 -15.03 0.75
N PRO A 245 10.72 -15.63 1.82
CA PRO A 245 10.02 -16.64 2.59
C PRO A 245 8.80 -16.02 3.27
N ARG A 246 7.73 -16.80 3.36
CA ARG A 246 6.52 -16.41 4.08
C ARG A 246 6.84 -16.15 5.57
N PRO A 247 6.56 -14.96 6.11
CA PRO A 247 6.78 -14.69 7.53
C PRO A 247 5.86 -15.52 8.42
N ARG A 248 6.33 -15.83 9.63
CA ARG A 248 5.49 -16.53 10.64
C ARG A 248 4.50 -15.54 11.26
N LEU A 249 3.26 -15.97 11.46
CA LEU A 249 2.28 -15.22 12.22
C LEU A 249 2.75 -15.04 13.67
N GLY A 250 2.42 -13.89 14.27
CA GLY A 250 2.92 -13.48 15.59
C GLY A 250 4.39 -13.04 15.62
N ALA A 251 5.11 -13.04 14.49
CA ALA A 251 6.52 -12.66 14.42
C ALA A 251 6.79 -11.41 13.56
N ALA A 252 5.75 -10.75 13.05
CA ALA A 252 5.91 -9.55 12.25
C ALA A 252 6.39 -8.37 13.12
N GLY A 253 7.41 -7.66 12.66
CA GLY A 253 7.93 -6.46 13.32
C GLY A 253 7.04 -5.26 13.06
N MET A 254 6.51 -4.64 14.12
CA MET A 254 5.79 -3.38 14.00
C MET A 254 6.80 -2.23 13.93
N LEU A 255 6.68 -1.41 12.89
CA LEU A 255 7.43 -0.18 12.72
C LEU A 255 6.63 0.94 13.40
N GLY A 256 7.29 1.78 14.20
CA GLY A 256 6.64 2.87 14.93
C GLY A 256 5.89 3.84 14.02
N ASP A 257 4.96 4.60 14.61
CA ASP A 257 4.14 5.61 13.92
C ASP A 257 4.97 6.80 13.37
N ASP A 258 6.25 6.90 13.75
CA ASP A 258 7.18 8.00 13.42
C ASP A 258 7.64 8.04 11.96
N VAL A 259 7.06 7.23 11.06
CA VAL A 259 7.20 7.47 9.63
C VAL A 259 6.10 8.45 9.23
N GLN A 260 6.19 9.69 9.71
CA GLN A 260 5.52 10.79 9.03
C GLN A 260 6.02 10.76 7.57
N PRO A 261 5.14 10.67 6.55
CA PRO A 261 5.56 11.03 5.20
C PRO A 261 6.17 12.44 5.30
N PRO A 262 7.30 12.73 4.62
CA PRO A 262 7.75 14.10 4.55
C PRO A 262 6.56 14.94 4.07
N LEU A 263 6.33 16.01 4.83
CA LEU A 263 5.25 16.98 4.69
C LEU A 263 4.88 17.17 3.21
N ALA A 264 3.58 17.24 2.94
CA ALA A 264 3.05 17.59 1.64
C ALA A 264 3.92 18.69 1.01
N TYR A 265 4.42 18.44 -0.20
CA TYR A 265 5.06 19.47 -0.99
C TYR A 265 4.04 20.61 -1.11
N GLU A 266 4.28 21.71 -0.41
CA GLU A 266 3.61 22.96 -0.72
C GLU A 266 3.94 23.25 -2.18
N PRO A 267 2.93 23.49 -3.04
CA PRO A 267 3.21 23.99 -4.37
C PRO A 267 4.05 25.26 -4.19
N GLN A 268 5.24 25.30 -4.78
CA GLN A 268 5.95 26.57 -4.91
C GLN A 268 5.01 27.46 -5.73
N GLU A 269 4.41 28.45 -5.08
CA GLU A 269 3.88 29.62 -5.76
C GLU A 269 5.06 30.15 -6.59
N LEU A 270 4.96 29.96 -7.90
CA LEU A 270 5.84 30.64 -8.83
C LEU A 270 5.48 32.11 -8.66
N ASP A 271 6.34 32.87 -7.97
CA ASP A 271 6.28 34.32 -7.96
C ASP A 271 6.25 34.77 -9.43
N GLU A 272 5.10 35.27 -9.86
CA GLU A 272 4.97 36.02 -11.10
C GLU A 272 5.80 37.29 -10.91
N GLU A 273 7.05 37.28 -11.38
CA GLU A 273 7.80 38.51 -11.57
C GLU A 273 7.04 39.37 -12.60
N GLU A 274 6.21 40.29 -12.11
CA GLU A 274 5.73 41.43 -12.88
C GLU A 274 6.95 42.26 -13.30
N GLU A 275 7.42 42.08 -14.53
CA GLU A 275 8.29 43.03 -15.22
C GLU A 275 7.48 44.32 -15.48
N ASP A 276 7.62 45.28 -14.57
CA ASP A 276 7.28 46.68 -14.81
C ASP A 276 8.31 47.26 -15.81
N ASP A 277 7.95 47.23 -17.10
CA ASP A 277 8.66 47.96 -18.15
C ASP A 277 8.44 49.48 -17.96
N GLU A 278 9.45 50.11 -17.37
CA GLU A 278 9.60 51.55 -17.25
C GLU A 278 9.73 52.19 -18.65
N LYS A 279 8.65 52.83 -19.12
CA LYS A 279 8.67 53.64 -20.35
C LYS A 279 9.34 54.98 -20.10
N ASP A 280 10.60 55.09 -20.50
CA ASP A 280 11.17 56.35 -20.97
C ASP A 280 10.65 56.65 -22.38
N THR A 281 9.75 57.63 -22.52
CA THR A 281 9.63 58.55 -23.68
C THR A 281 8.69 59.72 -23.40
#